data_AF-A0A395HRB4-F1
#
_entry.id   AF-A0A395HRB4-F1
#
_cell.length_a   1.000
_cell.length_b   1.000
_cell.length_c   1.000
_cell.angle_alpha   90.00
_cell.angle_beta   90.00
_cell.angle_gamma   90.00
#
_symmetry.space_group_name_H-M   'P 1'
#
loop_
_entity.id
_entity.type
_entity.pdbx_description
1 polymer ?
#
loop_
_entity_poly.entity_id
_entity_poly.type
_entity_poly.pdbx_seq_one_letter_code
_entity_poly.pdbx_strand_id
1 'polypeptide(L)'
;MSAASQPRPAEPGTSKRKAPTEQPPSTPAVSFTTRNPPWTYLKLQLTHQPPVSQSNLTQPLDPLTARTYLSAALNQFLGLSGTAISIDILKIEAPSGSANAKTIWIRVPEPDASAVVAALSSWVGGSSSSGGGEATGNGNVAWRVCAKGNFLGAILNGSGADLFVP
;
A
#
# COMPACT_ATOMS: atom_id res chain seq x y z
N MET A 1 -46.27 46.64 -46.80
CA MET A 1 -46.35 47.51 -45.61
C MET A 1 -44.99 47.42 -44.91
N SER A 2 -44.40 48.54 -44.52
CA SER A 2 -42.95 48.65 -44.21
C SER A 2 -42.68 49.07 -42.77
N ALA A 3 -41.51 48.69 -42.23
CA ALA A 3 -40.81 49.32 -41.08
C ALA A 3 -41.51 49.29 -39.69
N ALA A 4 -40.84 49.47 -38.54
CA ALA A 4 -39.46 49.26 -38.09
C ALA A 4 -39.41 49.26 -36.53
N SER A 5 -38.24 49.10 -35.92
CA SER A 5 -38.02 48.71 -34.51
C SER A 5 -38.00 49.80 -33.41
N GLN A 6 -38.13 49.32 -32.15
CA GLN A 6 -37.53 49.83 -30.89
C GLN A 6 -38.19 51.03 -30.15
N PRO A 7 -37.95 51.27 -28.82
CA PRO A 7 -36.72 50.98 -28.03
C PRO A 7 -36.87 50.27 -26.65
N ARG A 8 -35.73 50.09 -25.95
CA ARG A 8 -35.54 49.48 -24.60
C ARG A 8 -35.12 50.55 -23.57
N PRO A 9 -35.64 50.50 -22.33
CA PRO A 9 -34.83 50.33 -21.10
C PRO A 9 -35.47 49.29 -20.14
N ALA A 10 -34.90 48.82 -19.01
CA ALA A 10 -33.54 48.71 -18.46
C ALA A 10 -33.56 47.67 -17.30
N GLU A 11 -32.47 47.47 -16.55
CA GLU A 11 -32.42 46.66 -15.30
C GLU A 11 -32.27 47.57 -14.05
N PRO A 12 -32.48 47.09 -12.78
CA PRO A 12 -31.46 46.26 -12.11
C PRO A 12 -31.94 45.21 -11.06
N GLY A 13 -31.17 44.13 -10.93
CA GLY A 13 -30.77 43.58 -9.62
C GLY A 13 -31.48 42.34 -9.04
N THR A 14 -30.72 41.24 -8.88
CA THR A 14 -30.39 40.72 -7.53
C THR A 14 -29.29 39.65 -7.56
N SER A 15 -28.28 39.86 -6.71
CA SER A 15 -27.03 39.12 -6.58
C SER A 15 -27.15 37.60 -6.41
N LYS A 16 -26.33 36.83 -7.15
CA LYS A 16 -25.85 35.51 -6.71
C LYS A 16 -24.32 35.53 -6.58
N ARG A 17 -23.88 35.42 -5.33
CA ARG A 17 -22.49 35.53 -4.87
C ARG A 17 -21.61 34.40 -5.44
N LYS A 18 -20.67 34.73 -6.34
CA LYS A 18 -19.49 33.86 -6.55
C LYS A 18 -18.61 33.94 -5.31
N ALA A 19 -18.34 32.81 -4.68
CA ALA A 19 -17.23 32.72 -3.72
C ALA A 19 -15.91 32.79 -4.50
N PRO A 20 -14.88 33.48 -3.99
CA PRO A 20 -13.52 33.29 -4.47
C PRO A 20 -13.06 31.91 -4.03
N THR A 21 -12.99 30.96 -4.96
CA THR A 21 -12.17 29.76 -4.73
C THR A 21 -10.73 30.20 -4.89
N GLU A 22 -10.01 30.35 -3.78
CA GLU A 22 -8.55 30.37 -3.81
C GLU A 22 -8.09 29.03 -4.38
N GLN A 23 -7.76 29.05 -5.66
CA GLN A 23 -7.18 27.92 -6.36
C GLN A 23 -5.70 27.88 -5.93
N PRO A 24 -5.25 26.88 -5.14
CA PRO A 24 -3.84 26.75 -4.84
C PRO A 24 -3.07 26.61 -6.16
N PRO A 25 -1.83 27.14 -6.26
CA PRO A 25 -1.07 27.11 -7.50
C PRO A 25 -1.00 25.68 -8.00
N SER A 26 -1.48 25.45 -9.23
CA SER A 26 -1.46 24.13 -9.85
C SER A 26 -0.03 23.70 -10.07
N THR A 27 0.52 22.90 -9.15
CA THR A 27 1.83 22.30 -9.30
C THR A 27 1.84 21.47 -10.59
N PRO A 28 2.80 21.71 -11.50
CA PRO A 28 2.85 20.96 -12.75
C PRO A 28 3.10 19.48 -12.44
N ALA A 29 2.25 18.59 -12.94
CA ALA A 29 2.36 17.16 -12.71
C ALA A 29 3.61 16.58 -13.41
N VAL A 30 4.72 16.49 -12.68
CA VAL A 30 5.98 15.96 -13.18
C VAL A 30 5.88 14.45 -13.36
N SER A 31 5.67 14.02 -14.61
CA SER A 31 5.54 12.61 -14.98
C SER A 31 6.90 11.91 -15.03
N PHE A 32 7.40 11.41 -13.89
CA PHE A 32 8.61 10.59 -13.86
C PHE A 32 8.31 9.14 -14.28
N THR A 33 8.72 8.77 -15.49
CA THR A 33 8.58 7.40 -16.02
C THR A 33 9.95 6.79 -16.29
N THR A 34 10.32 5.75 -15.53
CA THR A 34 11.41 4.84 -15.92
C THR A 34 10.79 3.70 -16.70
N ARG A 35 11.27 3.49 -17.94
CA ARG A 35 10.70 2.49 -18.86
C ARG A 35 10.89 1.05 -18.38
N ASN A 36 12.08 0.73 -17.84
CA ASN A 36 12.43 -0.59 -17.31
C ASN A 36 13.07 -0.44 -15.91
N PRO A 37 12.28 -0.34 -14.83
CA PRO A 37 12.83 -0.32 -13.48
C PRO A 37 13.32 -1.75 -13.11
N PRO A 38 14.56 -1.94 -12.62
CA PRO A 38 15.04 -3.27 -12.26
C PRO A 38 14.38 -3.84 -10.99
N TRP A 39 13.80 -2.96 -10.15
CA TRP A 39 13.19 -3.31 -8.87
C TRP A 39 11.76 -2.78 -8.77
N THR A 40 10.87 -3.58 -8.20
CA THR A 40 9.58 -3.16 -7.67
C THR A 40 9.65 -3.14 -6.14
N TYR A 41 9.02 -2.13 -5.54
CA TYR A 41 8.88 -1.96 -4.10
C TYR A 41 7.45 -2.35 -3.67
N LEU A 42 7.34 -3.04 -2.55
CA LEU A 42 6.07 -3.48 -1.96
C LEU A 42 5.99 -3.02 -0.50
N LYS A 43 4.83 -2.47 -0.11
CA LYS A 43 4.46 -2.26 1.30
C LYS A 43 3.55 -3.39 1.72
N LEU A 44 3.98 -4.13 2.74
CA LEU A 44 3.28 -5.29 3.29
C LEU A 44 2.87 -5.01 4.73
N GLN A 45 1.77 -5.58 5.15
CA GLN A 45 1.28 -5.54 6.52
C GLN A 45 1.03 -6.96 7.00
N LEU A 46 1.73 -7.40 8.04
CA LEU A 46 1.45 -8.65 8.73
C LEU A 46 0.22 -8.44 9.61
N THR A 47 -0.76 -9.34 9.51
CA THR A 47 -1.97 -9.36 10.33
C THR A 47 -2.15 -10.72 10.99
N HIS A 48 -2.41 -10.73 12.29
CA HIS A 48 -2.76 -11.91 13.08
C HIS A 48 -4.28 -12.15 13.06
N GLN A 49 -4.69 -13.39 12.84
CA GLN A 49 -6.08 -13.84 12.94
C GLN A 49 -6.41 -14.16 14.41
N PRO A 50 -7.60 -13.80 14.91
CA PRO A 50 -8.06 -14.25 16.22
C PRO A 50 -8.27 -15.78 16.26
N PRO A 51 -8.09 -16.45 17.42
CA PRO A 51 -7.64 -15.89 18.70
C PRO A 51 -6.12 -15.72 18.75
N VAL A 52 -5.65 -14.58 19.29
CA VAL A 52 -4.22 -14.26 19.41
C VAL A 52 -3.96 -13.48 20.70
N SER A 53 -2.93 -13.89 21.45
CA SER A 53 -2.55 -13.24 22.71
C SER A 53 -2.06 -11.79 22.48
N GLN A 54 -2.38 -10.88 23.42
CA GLN A 54 -1.97 -9.48 23.33
C GLN A 54 -0.45 -9.29 23.23
N SER A 55 0.35 -10.18 23.83
CA SER A 55 1.81 -10.24 23.68
C SER A 55 2.27 -10.39 22.24
N ASN A 56 1.63 -11.29 21.46
CA ASN A 56 1.94 -11.48 20.03
C ASN A 56 1.57 -10.26 19.19
N LEU A 57 0.55 -9.49 19.60
CA LEU A 57 0.13 -8.25 18.94
C LEU A 57 1.08 -7.08 19.21
N THR A 58 1.63 -6.98 20.43
CA THR A 58 2.54 -5.90 20.82
C THR A 58 4.01 -6.17 20.52
N GLN A 59 4.43 -7.44 20.41
CA GLN A 59 5.80 -7.79 20.05
C GLN A 59 6.17 -7.19 18.68
N PRO A 60 7.30 -6.46 18.54
CA PRO A 60 7.76 -5.98 17.24
C PRO A 60 8.05 -7.14 16.29
N LEU A 61 7.87 -6.92 14.99
CA LEU A 61 8.31 -7.90 13.99
C LEU A 61 9.83 -7.81 13.84
N ASP A 62 10.54 -8.89 14.10
CA ASP A 62 11.99 -8.95 13.86
C ASP A 62 12.31 -9.28 12.38
N PRO A 63 13.47 -8.86 11.86
CA PRO A 63 13.84 -9.10 10.47
C PRO A 63 13.99 -10.57 10.09
N LEU A 64 14.35 -11.44 11.05
CA LEU A 64 14.56 -12.86 10.79
C LEU A 64 13.22 -13.59 10.61
N THR A 65 12.26 -13.39 11.51
CA THR A 65 10.88 -13.90 11.38
C THR A 65 10.21 -13.36 10.13
N ALA A 66 10.39 -12.07 9.81
CA ALA A 66 9.91 -11.49 8.56
C ALA A 66 10.47 -12.24 7.34
N ARG A 67 11.79 -12.47 7.28
CA ARG A 67 12.42 -13.23 6.18
C ARG A 67 11.91 -14.68 6.12
N THR A 68 11.77 -15.35 7.25
CA THR A 68 11.22 -16.72 7.34
C THR A 68 9.80 -16.80 6.77
N TYR A 69 8.93 -15.84 7.10
CA TYR A 69 7.56 -15.79 6.57
C TYR A 69 7.51 -15.44 5.08
N LEU A 70 8.38 -14.55 4.59
CA LEU A 70 8.51 -14.27 3.15
C LEU A 70 8.97 -15.54 2.40
N SER A 71 10.02 -16.21 2.87
CA SER A 71 10.51 -17.46 2.27
C SER A 71 9.49 -18.59 2.32
N ALA A 72 8.71 -18.72 3.41
CA ALA A 72 7.63 -19.70 3.52
C ALA A 72 6.52 -19.48 2.48
N ALA A 73 6.10 -18.22 2.28
CA ALA A 73 5.11 -17.85 1.27
C ALA A 73 5.56 -18.19 -0.15
N LEU A 74 6.81 -17.85 -0.48
CA LEU A 74 7.39 -18.12 -1.80
C LEU A 74 7.55 -19.62 -2.04
N ASN A 75 8.01 -20.37 -1.03
CA ASN A 75 8.14 -21.82 -1.13
C ASN A 75 6.78 -22.52 -1.28
N GLN A 76 5.72 -22.02 -0.64
CA GLN A 76 4.38 -22.59 -0.77
C GLN A 76 3.78 -22.35 -2.16
N PHE A 77 3.98 -21.18 -2.76
CA PHE A 77 3.34 -20.80 -4.03
C PHE A 77 4.18 -21.14 -5.27
N LEU A 78 5.52 -21.04 -5.18
CA LEU A 78 6.46 -21.18 -6.30
C LEU A 78 7.48 -22.31 -6.08
N GLY A 79 7.40 -23.05 -4.96
CA GLY A 79 8.37 -24.08 -4.60
C GLY A 79 9.76 -23.51 -4.31
N LEU A 80 10.77 -24.39 -4.37
CA LEU A 80 12.17 -24.06 -4.11
C LEU A 80 12.66 -22.88 -4.96
N SER A 81 12.24 -22.79 -6.22
CA SER A 81 12.59 -21.69 -7.13
C SER A 81 12.14 -20.32 -6.62
N GLY A 82 10.99 -20.23 -5.93
CA GLY A 82 10.54 -19.00 -5.29
C GLY A 82 11.48 -18.50 -4.21
N THR A 83 12.17 -19.40 -3.51
CA THR A 83 13.11 -19.03 -2.44
C THR A 83 14.43 -18.45 -2.98
N ALA A 84 14.70 -18.63 -4.28
CA ALA A 84 15.85 -18.05 -4.97
C ALA A 84 15.62 -16.60 -5.45
N ILE A 85 14.40 -16.07 -5.34
CA ILE A 85 14.08 -14.68 -5.70
C ILE A 85 14.78 -13.73 -4.72
N SER A 86 15.56 -12.79 -5.26
CA SER A 86 16.33 -11.80 -4.49
C SER A 86 15.43 -10.76 -3.82
N ILE A 87 14.91 -11.08 -2.63
CA ILE A 87 14.11 -10.16 -1.81
C ILE A 87 14.93 -9.57 -0.67
N ASP A 88 14.88 -8.25 -0.54
CA ASP A 88 15.48 -7.52 0.59
C ASP A 88 14.44 -6.69 1.35
N ILE A 89 14.56 -6.71 2.68
CA ILE A 89 13.75 -5.91 3.59
C ILE A 89 14.42 -4.54 3.77
N LEU A 90 13.68 -3.47 3.49
CA LEU A 90 14.19 -2.09 3.47
C LEU A 90 13.86 -1.34 4.77
N LYS A 91 12.66 -1.56 5.30
CA LYS A 91 12.16 -0.96 6.53
C LYS A 91 11.21 -1.93 7.20
N ILE A 92 11.30 -2.02 8.53
CA ILE A 92 10.25 -2.59 9.39
C ILE A 92 9.79 -1.47 10.30
N GLU A 93 8.48 -1.29 10.39
CA GLU A 93 7.84 -0.31 11.27
C GLU A 93 7.06 -1.02 12.36
N ALA A 94 7.32 -0.63 13.61
CA ALA A 94 6.58 -1.07 14.77
C ALA A 94 5.11 -0.63 14.67
N PRO A 95 4.15 -1.33 15.30
CA PRO A 95 2.72 -0.96 15.26
C PRO A 95 2.48 0.44 15.86
N SER A 96 2.30 1.43 14.99
CA SER A 96 2.17 2.85 15.32
C SER A 96 0.70 3.27 15.53
N GLY A 97 0.07 2.72 16.56
CA GLY A 97 -1.31 3.04 16.94
C GLY A 97 -2.36 2.26 16.14
N SER A 98 -3.37 1.74 16.84
CA SER A 98 -4.25 0.65 16.40
C SER A 98 -3.54 -0.72 16.33
N ALA A 99 -4.16 -1.71 16.95
CA ALA A 99 -3.54 -3.00 17.24
C ALA A 99 -3.36 -3.89 15.99
N ASN A 100 -2.54 -4.93 16.13
CA ASN A 100 -2.41 -6.10 15.24
C ASN A 100 -1.55 -5.91 13.97
N ALA A 101 -1.51 -4.73 13.36
CA ALA A 101 -0.80 -4.50 12.09
C ALA A 101 0.71 -4.20 12.25
N LYS A 102 1.59 -5.03 11.67
CA LYS A 102 3.06 -4.78 11.62
C LYS A 102 3.47 -4.52 10.16
N THR A 103 4.09 -3.39 9.85
CA THR A 103 4.30 -2.96 8.44
C THR A 103 5.75 -3.14 8.02
N ILE A 104 6.00 -3.71 6.84
CA ILE A 104 7.33 -3.84 6.24
C ILE A 104 7.35 -3.33 4.79
N TRP A 105 8.52 -2.89 4.35
CA TRP A 105 8.79 -2.53 2.96
C TRP A 105 9.85 -3.47 2.42
N ILE A 106 9.60 -4.07 1.25
CA ILE A 106 10.55 -4.94 0.56
C ILE A 106 10.81 -4.45 -0.86
N ARG A 107 11.98 -4.80 -1.41
CA ARG A 107 12.24 -4.78 -2.86
C ARG A 107 12.24 -6.19 -3.42
N VAL A 108 11.80 -6.31 -4.67
CA VAL A 108 11.70 -7.54 -5.46
C VAL A 108 12.12 -7.21 -6.90
N PRO A 109 12.77 -8.10 -7.66
CA PRO A 109 12.99 -7.89 -9.09
C PRO A 109 11.65 -7.62 -9.79
N GLU A 110 11.63 -6.69 -10.73
CA GLU A 110 10.41 -6.35 -11.49
C GLU A 110 9.70 -7.57 -12.13
N PRO A 111 10.39 -8.49 -12.85
CA PRO A 111 9.71 -9.63 -13.48
C PRO A 111 9.03 -10.58 -12.47
N ASP A 112 9.60 -10.73 -11.28
CA ASP A 112 9.09 -11.61 -10.22
C ASP A 112 7.98 -10.96 -9.39
N ALA A 113 7.79 -9.63 -9.50
CA ALA A 113 6.93 -8.87 -8.60
C ALA A 113 5.46 -9.32 -8.61
N SER A 114 4.95 -9.79 -9.75
CA SER A 114 3.59 -10.34 -9.86
C SER A 114 3.43 -11.67 -9.12
N ALA A 115 4.38 -12.59 -9.31
CA ALA A 115 4.44 -13.89 -8.65
C ALA A 115 4.63 -13.74 -7.13
N VAL A 116 5.48 -12.81 -6.69
CA VAL A 116 5.67 -12.51 -5.27
C VAL A 116 4.41 -11.91 -4.63
N VAL A 117 3.69 -11.00 -5.31
CA VAL A 117 2.41 -10.49 -4.80
C VAL A 117 1.37 -11.61 -4.65
N ALA A 118 1.28 -12.54 -5.60
CA ALA A 118 0.39 -13.69 -5.53
C ALA A 118 0.79 -14.65 -4.38
N ALA A 119 2.08 -14.97 -4.24
CA ALA A 119 2.61 -15.80 -3.16
C ALA A 119 2.30 -15.22 -1.78
N LEU A 120 2.56 -13.92 -1.58
CA LEU A 120 2.35 -13.26 -0.29
C LEU A 120 0.87 -13.14 0.07
N SER A 121 0.01 -12.74 -0.87
CA SER A 121 -1.43 -12.56 -0.60
C SER A 121 -2.21 -13.86 -0.41
N SER A 122 -1.68 -15.00 -0.89
CA SER A 122 -2.27 -16.33 -0.69
C SER A 122 -1.69 -17.06 0.54
N TRP A 123 -0.64 -16.55 1.17
CA TRP A 123 0.02 -17.21 2.29
C TRP A 123 -0.64 -16.94 3.64
N VAL A 124 -0.84 -18.02 4.40
CA VAL A 124 -1.24 -18.00 5.81
C VAL A 124 -0.22 -18.85 6.58
N GLY A 125 0.55 -18.19 7.44
CA GLY A 125 1.39 -18.84 8.44
C GLY A 125 0.63 -19.11 9.72
N GLY A 126 1.12 -20.03 10.53
CA GLY A 126 0.46 -20.44 11.77
C GLY A 126 0.69 -21.91 12.04
N SER A 127 0.31 -22.37 13.22
CA SER A 127 0.33 -23.81 13.51
C SER A 127 -0.81 -24.47 12.76
N SER A 128 -0.51 -25.30 11.76
CA SER A 128 -1.49 -26.18 11.10
C SER A 128 -1.90 -27.33 12.03
N SER A 129 -2.53 -27.01 13.17
CA SER A 129 -3.20 -28.00 14.01
C SER A 129 -4.54 -28.38 13.36
N SER A 130 -4.46 -29.12 12.25
CA SER A 130 -5.57 -29.82 11.62
C SER A 130 -5.96 -31.07 12.43
N GLY A 131 -6.17 -30.89 13.73
CA GLY A 131 -6.45 -31.91 14.73
C GLY A 131 -6.69 -31.23 16.07
N GLY A 132 -7.75 -31.63 16.77
CA GLY A 132 -8.28 -30.95 17.97
C GLY A 132 -7.42 -31.10 19.23
N GLY A 133 -6.18 -30.63 19.20
CA GLY A 133 -5.37 -30.33 20.37
C GLY A 133 -5.45 -28.83 20.69
N GLU A 134 -5.34 -28.47 21.97
CA GLU A 134 -5.44 -27.09 22.44
C GLU A 134 -4.42 -26.20 21.71
N ALA A 135 -4.94 -25.16 21.04
CA ALA A 135 -4.11 -24.25 20.25
C ALA A 135 -3.16 -23.47 21.17
N THR A 136 -1.89 -23.87 21.21
CA THR A 136 -0.80 -23.03 21.72
C THR A 136 -0.94 -21.65 21.09
N GLY A 137 -1.11 -20.60 21.90
CA GLY A 137 -1.79 -19.32 21.58
C GLY A 137 -1.17 -18.38 20.51
N ASN A 138 -0.43 -18.96 19.57
CA ASN A 138 0.15 -18.32 18.41
C ASN A 138 -0.84 -18.44 17.24
N GLY A 139 -1.87 -17.59 17.25
CA GLY A 139 -2.86 -17.51 16.19
C GLY A 139 -2.24 -17.26 14.81
N ASN A 140 -2.97 -17.63 13.75
CA ASN A 140 -2.47 -17.56 12.38
C ASN A 140 -2.04 -16.13 11.98
N VAL A 141 -1.10 -16.02 11.05
CA VAL A 141 -0.61 -14.77 10.48
C VAL A 141 -0.75 -14.79 8.97
N ALA A 142 -1.04 -13.64 8.36
CA ALA A 142 -1.13 -13.49 6.91
C ALA A 142 -0.49 -12.17 6.45
N TRP A 143 -0.02 -12.13 5.21
CA TRP A 143 0.48 -10.92 4.58
C TRP A 143 -0.62 -10.21 3.80
N ARG A 144 -0.85 -8.93 4.11
CA ARG A 144 -1.63 -8.02 3.28
C ARG A 144 -0.69 -7.15 2.45
N VAL A 145 -0.83 -7.18 1.13
CA VAL A 145 -0.14 -6.22 0.25
C VAL A 145 -0.91 -4.90 0.29
N CYS A 146 -0.29 -3.86 0.82
CA CYS A 146 -0.90 -2.54 1.01
C CYS A 146 -0.59 -1.56 -0.13
N ALA A 147 0.56 -1.71 -0.80
CA ALA A 147 0.92 -0.93 -1.99
C ALA A 147 2.04 -1.61 -2.81
N LYS A 148 2.09 -1.28 -4.10
CA LYS A 148 3.13 -1.66 -5.07
C LYS A 148 3.53 -0.43 -5.88
N GLY A 149 4.81 -0.28 -6.20
CA GLY A 149 5.30 0.80 -7.05
C GLY A 149 6.76 0.64 -7.43
N ASN A 150 7.18 1.33 -8.48
CA ASN A 150 8.52 1.18 -9.06
C ASN A 150 9.57 2.07 -8.36
N PHE A 151 9.12 2.94 -7.44
CA PHE A 151 9.97 3.80 -6.62
C PHE A 151 9.49 3.78 -5.17
N LEU A 152 10.44 3.69 -4.24
CA LEU A 152 10.13 3.64 -2.81
C LEU A 152 9.41 4.91 -2.31
N GLY A 153 9.78 6.09 -2.83
CA GLY A 153 9.16 7.37 -2.46
C GLY A 153 7.64 7.39 -2.67
N ALA A 154 7.16 6.80 -3.78
CA ALA A 154 5.74 6.70 -4.11
C ALA A 154 4.92 5.78 -3.18
N ILE A 155 5.58 5.10 -2.23
CA ILE A 155 4.99 4.09 -1.33
C ILE A 155 5.18 4.46 0.15
N LEU A 156 6.20 5.27 0.47
CA LEU A 156 6.44 5.74 1.84
C LEU A 156 5.41 6.80 2.27
N ASN A 157 5.08 7.73 1.38
CA ASN A 157 4.18 8.85 1.66
C ASN A 157 2.96 8.82 0.73
N GLY A 158 1.76 8.99 1.30
CA GLY A 158 0.52 9.07 0.53
C GLY A 158 0.44 10.33 -0.33
N SER A 159 -0.50 10.37 -1.27
CA SER A 159 -0.70 11.42 -2.29
C SER A 159 0.45 11.63 -3.29
N GLY A 160 1.72 11.46 -2.90
CA GLY A 160 2.88 11.75 -3.73
C GLY A 160 3.17 13.24 -3.93
N ALA A 161 2.34 14.15 -3.39
CA ALA A 161 2.52 15.60 -3.52
C ALA A 161 3.89 16.08 -2.98
N ASP A 162 4.35 15.52 -1.87
CA ASP A 162 5.63 15.86 -1.23
C ASP A 162 6.87 15.47 -2.06
N LEU A 163 6.72 14.57 -3.04
CA LEU A 163 7.83 14.14 -3.92
C LEU A 163 8.13 15.15 -5.05
N PHE A 164 7.27 16.18 -5.19
CA PHE A 164 7.32 17.15 -6.27
C PHE A 164 7.29 18.61 -5.77
N VAL A 165 7.67 18.83 -4.51
CA VAL A 165 7.91 20.17 -3.95
C VAL A 165 9.32 20.63 -4.40
N PRO A 166 9.49 21.85 -4.94
CA PRO A 166 10.79 22.40 -5.36
C PRO A 166 11.82 22.59 -4.24
#